data_AF-A0A830EHU2-F1
#
_entry.id   AF-A0A830EHU2-F1
#
_cell.length_a   1.000
_cell.length_b   1.000
_cell.length_c   1.000
_cell.angle_alpha   90.00
_cell.angle_beta   90.00
_cell.angle_gamma   90.00
#
_symmetry.space_group_name_H-M   'P 1'
#
loop_
_entity.id
_entity.type
_entity.pdbx_description
1 polymer ?
#
loop_
_entity_poly.entity_id
_entity_poly.type
_entity_poly.pdbx_seq_one_letter_code
_entity_poly.pdbx_strand_id
1 'polypeptide(L)'
;MGPNLYVIMFIPPEEALGLIKDFLNNTINAISLQLMQSTKRIALRLGVWWRVNSLRRGLLEAAIPYLRRGLRFKSPKALEMLREAVIEALSLVLMRKAKFVAYLVGRKLVERLGWVRAIVRRSQDMINMGLMWLNTPIIYRPELT
;
A
#
# COMPACT_ATOMS: atom_id res chain seq x y z
N MET A 1 -14.70 -31.69 18.67
CA MET A 1 -14.87 -30.45 17.89
C MET A 1 -13.83 -29.46 18.38
N GLY A 2 -12.72 -29.32 17.66
CA GLY A 2 -11.69 -28.32 18.01
C GLY A 2 -12.15 -26.91 17.63
N PRO A 3 -11.77 -25.86 18.37
CA PRO A 3 -12.11 -24.51 18.01
C PRO A 3 -11.51 -24.18 16.64
N ASN A 4 -12.36 -23.70 15.74
CA ASN A 4 -11.99 -23.14 14.45
C ASN A 4 -10.86 -22.13 14.68
N LEU A 5 -9.65 -22.47 14.25
CA LEU A 5 -8.52 -21.55 14.13
C LEU A 5 -8.93 -20.50 13.09
N TYR A 6 -9.60 -19.45 13.53
CA TYR A 6 -9.68 -18.21 12.79
C TYR A 6 -8.23 -17.84 12.47
N VAL A 7 -7.85 -17.99 11.20
CA VAL A 7 -6.64 -17.36 10.66
C VAL A 7 -6.73 -15.92 11.13
N ILE A 8 -5.84 -15.51 12.04
CA ILE A 8 -5.80 -14.16 12.58
C ILE A 8 -5.61 -13.24 11.38
N MET A 9 -6.71 -12.70 10.89
CA MET A 9 -6.70 -11.81 9.74
C MET A 9 -6.06 -10.53 10.24
N PHE A 10 -4.87 -10.21 9.74
CA PHE A 10 -4.27 -8.91 9.99
C PHE A 10 -5.23 -7.84 9.46
N ILE A 11 -5.78 -7.06 10.38
CA ILE A 11 -6.58 -5.87 10.09
C ILE A 11 -5.64 -4.68 10.29
N PRO A 12 -5.16 -4.05 9.21
CA PRO A 12 -4.35 -2.85 9.33
C PRO A 12 -5.16 -1.72 9.99
N PRO A 13 -4.51 -0.86 10.79
CA PRO A 13 -5.18 0.28 11.39
C PRO A 13 -5.59 1.29 10.31
N GLU A 14 -6.61 2.12 10.58
CA GLU A 14 -7.14 3.08 9.60
C GLU A 14 -6.06 4.05 9.11
N GLU A 15 -5.13 4.46 9.98
CA GLU A 15 -4.06 5.40 9.62
C GLU A 15 -3.07 4.79 8.61
N ALA A 16 -2.97 3.46 8.52
CA ALA A 16 -2.06 2.79 7.60
C ALA A 16 -2.40 3.07 6.14
N LEU A 17 -3.68 3.28 5.80
CA LEU A 17 -4.07 3.61 4.43
C LEU A 17 -3.49 4.95 4.00
N GLY A 18 -3.48 5.94 4.89
CA GLY A 18 -2.87 7.25 4.66
C GLY A 18 -1.37 7.11 4.38
N LEU A 19 -0.65 6.43 5.28
CA LEU A 19 0.79 6.19 5.12
C LEU A 19 1.14 5.47 3.82
N ILE A 20 0.35 4.47 3.42
CA ILE A 20 0.56 3.75 2.17
C ILE A 20 0.33 4.67 0.97
N LYS A 21 -0.75 5.46 0.96
CA LYS A 21 -1.04 6.39 -0.13
C LYS A 21 0.05 7.45 -0.24
N ASP A 22 0.52 8.01 0.87
CA ASP A 22 1.59 9.00 0.88
C ASP A 22 2.90 8.41 0.34
N PHE A 23 3.25 7.20 0.80
CA PHE A 23 4.41 6.48 0.28
C PHE A 23 4.31 6.25 -1.23
N LEU A 24 3.17 5.76 -1.71
CA LEU A 24 2.96 5.48 -3.13
C LEU A 24 2.95 6.77 -3.96
N ASN A 25 2.35 7.85 -3.45
CA ASN A 25 2.33 9.13 -4.12
C ASN A 25 3.73 9.68 -4.37
N ASN A 26 4.61 9.53 -3.37
CA ASN A 26 6.00 9.97 -3.46
C ASN A 26 6.91 9.03 -4.27
N THR A 27 6.50 7.76 -4.44
CA THR A 27 7.30 6.74 -5.13
C THR A 27 6.91 6.59 -6.60
N ILE A 28 5.62 6.73 -6.93
CA ILE A 28 5.08 6.52 -8.26
C ILE A 28 4.93 7.86 -8.96
N ASN A 29 5.96 8.25 -9.71
CA ASN A 29 5.97 9.49 -10.51
C ASN A 29 5.47 9.29 -11.94
N ALA A 30 5.53 8.06 -12.45
CA ALA A 30 5.10 7.73 -13.81
C ALA A 30 4.46 6.34 -13.85
N ILE A 31 3.52 6.15 -14.78
CA ILE A 31 2.83 4.88 -14.98
C ILE A 31 3.36 4.16 -16.21
N SER A 32 3.65 2.88 -16.05
CA SER A 32 4.09 1.98 -17.10
C SER A 32 3.15 0.78 -17.23
N LEU A 33 3.13 0.18 -18.42
CA LEU A 33 2.39 -1.05 -18.67
C LEU A 33 2.77 -2.17 -17.69
N GLN A 34 4.07 -2.31 -17.40
CA GLN A 34 4.58 -3.33 -16.48
C GLN A 34 4.05 -3.14 -15.06
N LEU A 35 4.01 -1.89 -14.57
CA LEU A 35 3.46 -1.56 -13.26
C LEU A 35 1.97 -1.88 -13.18
N MET A 36 1.19 -1.53 -14.20
CA MET A 36 -0.24 -1.85 -14.24
C MET A 36 -0.49 -3.37 -14.27
N GLN A 37 0.25 -4.11 -15.09
CA GLN A 37 0.12 -5.56 -15.18
C GLN A 37 0.50 -6.27 -13.87
N SER A 38 1.61 -5.87 -13.25
CA SER A 38 2.07 -6.46 -11.99
C SER A 38 1.09 -6.15 -10.86
N THR A 39 0.58 -4.92 -10.79
CA THR A 39 -0.45 -4.49 -9.84
C THR A 39 -1.71 -5.33 -9.99
N LYS A 40 -2.26 -5.43 -11.22
CA LYS A 40 -3.44 -6.25 -11.51
C LYS A 40 -3.22 -7.70 -11.09
N ARG A 41 -2.09 -8.31 -11.48
CA ARG A 41 -1.77 -9.71 -11.15
C ARG A 41 -1.73 -9.96 -9.64
N ILE A 42 -1.07 -9.09 -8.88
CA ILE A 42 -0.96 -9.24 -7.43
C ILE A 42 -2.32 -8.98 -6.77
N ALA A 43 -3.07 -7.96 -7.21
CA ALA A 43 -4.39 -7.65 -6.69
C ALA A 43 -5.40 -8.80 -6.91
N LEU A 44 -5.35 -9.46 -8.08
CA LEU A 44 -6.13 -10.67 -8.35
C LEU A 44 -5.73 -11.83 -7.44
N ARG A 45 -4.42 -12.09 -7.31
CA ARG A 45 -3.90 -13.17 -6.44
C ARG A 45 -4.30 -12.99 -4.97
N LEU A 46 -4.44 -11.75 -4.52
CA LEU A 46 -4.85 -11.42 -3.15
C LEU A 46 -6.37 -11.23 -2.99
N GLY A 47 -7.16 -11.41 -4.07
CA GLY A 47 -8.62 -11.25 -4.04
C GLY A 47 -9.10 -9.82 -3.78
N VAL A 48 -8.24 -8.81 -3.95
CA VAL A 48 -8.58 -7.40 -3.69
C VAL A 48 -8.93 -6.61 -4.95
N TRP A 49 -8.74 -7.17 -6.14
CA TRP A 49 -9.03 -6.51 -7.42
C TRP A 49 -10.48 -6.00 -7.51
N TRP A 50 -11.42 -6.77 -6.96
CA TRP A 50 -12.84 -6.44 -6.98
C TRP A 50 -13.23 -5.30 -6.03
N ARG A 51 -12.33 -4.93 -5.09
CA ARG A 51 -12.51 -3.84 -4.14
C ARG A 51 -12.02 -2.49 -4.68
N VAL A 52 -11.31 -2.48 -5.79
CA VAL A 52 -10.96 -1.24 -6.51
C VAL A 52 -12.26 -0.63 -7.05
N ASN A 53 -12.40 0.69 -6.94
CA ASN A 53 -13.48 1.46 -7.53
C ASN A 53 -13.73 1.01 -8.98
N SER A 54 -15.00 0.76 -9.31
CA SER A 54 -15.39 0.14 -10.58
C SER A 54 -14.92 0.94 -11.80
N LEU A 55 -14.98 2.28 -11.75
CA LEU A 55 -14.54 3.16 -12.82
C LEU A 55 -13.01 3.09 -13.01
N ARG A 56 -12.25 3.22 -11.92
CA ARG A 56 -10.77 3.11 -11.94
C ARG A 56 -10.30 1.73 -12.40
N ARG A 57 -10.99 0.68 -11.96
CA ARG A 57 -10.74 -0.70 -12.42
C ARG A 57 -10.99 -0.82 -13.92
N GLY A 58 -12.13 -0.32 -14.41
CA GLY A 58 -12.46 -0.31 -15.83
C GLY A 58 -11.43 0.44 -16.67
N LEU A 59 -10.96 1.59 -16.17
CA LEU A 59 -9.89 2.35 -16.80
C LEU A 59 -8.60 1.52 -16.94
N LEU A 60 -8.17 0.82 -15.89
CA LEU A 60 -6.99 -0.07 -15.94
C LEU A 60 -7.19 -1.24 -16.91
N GLU A 61 -8.37 -1.86 -16.89
CA GLU A 61 -8.74 -2.97 -17.78
C GLU A 61 -8.72 -2.57 -19.26
N ALA A 62 -9.11 -1.33 -19.58
CA ALA A 62 -9.04 -0.79 -20.94
C ALA A 62 -7.62 -0.33 -21.33
N ALA A 63 -6.89 0.28 -20.40
CA ALA A 63 -5.56 0.84 -20.66
C ALA A 63 -4.48 -0.23 -20.90
N ILE A 64 -4.53 -1.36 -20.19
CA ILE A 64 -3.56 -2.46 -20.37
C ILE A 64 -3.52 -2.96 -21.83
N PRO A 65 -4.63 -3.41 -22.46
CA PRO A 65 -4.60 -3.86 -23.85
C PRO A 65 -4.30 -2.72 -24.83
N TYR A 66 -4.74 -1.49 -24.55
CA TYR A 66 -4.41 -0.31 -25.36
C TYR A 66 -2.89 -0.12 -25.46
N LEU A 67 -2.19 -0.12 -24.32
CA LEU A 67 -0.74 0.04 -24.27
C LEU A 67 0.02 -1.18 -24.80
N ARG A 68 -0.52 -2.40 -24.65
CA ARG A 68 0.08 -3.62 -25.24
C ARG A 68 0.14 -3.55 -26.77
N ARG A 69 -0.73 -2.78 -27.41
CA ARG A 69 -0.71 -2.52 -28.86
C ARG A 69 0.33 -1.47 -29.28
N GLY A 70 1.15 -0.97 -28.34
CA GLY A 70 2.17 0.06 -28.60
C GLY A 70 1.61 1.49 -28.62
N LEU A 71 0.31 1.66 -28.36
CA LEU A 71 -0.32 2.98 -28.27
C LEU A 71 0.13 3.70 -26.99
N ARG A 72 0.01 5.03 -26.98
CA ARG A 72 0.47 5.88 -25.86
C ARG A 72 -0.58 6.93 -25.53
N PHE A 73 -0.79 7.16 -24.23
CA PHE A 73 -1.60 8.28 -23.76
C PHE A 73 -0.81 9.59 -23.91
N LYS A 74 -1.39 10.56 -24.61
CA LYS A 74 -0.83 11.92 -24.73
C LYS A 74 -1.36 12.89 -23.67
N SER A 75 -2.56 12.62 -23.15
CA SER A 75 -3.22 13.48 -22.16
C SER A 75 -2.58 13.31 -20.78
N PRO A 76 -2.04 14.39 -20.17
CA PRO A 76 -1.54 14.35 -18.80
C PRO A 76 -2.63 13.95 -17.80
N LYS A 77 -3.88 14.38 -18.02
CA LYS A 77 -5.00 14.03 -17.14
C LYS A 77 -5.32 12.54 -17.19
N ALA A 78 -5.24 11.93 -18.37
CA ALA A 78 -5.44 10.49 -18.51
C ALA A 78 -4.34 9.70 -17.78
N LEU A 79 -3.09 10.15 -17.87
CA LEU A 79 -1.97 9.55 -17.13
C LEU A 79 -2.16 9.68 -15.61
N GLU A 80 -2.64 10.83 -15.13
CA GLU A 80 -2.94 11.02 -13.71
C GLU A 80 -4.08 10.11 -13.22
N MET A 81 -5.16 9.99 -14.00
CA MET A 81 -6.25 9.06 -13.65
C MET A 81 -5.78 7.61 -13.58
N LEU A 82 -4.88 7.19 -14.49
CA LEU A 82 -4.25 5.88 -14.43
C LEU A 82 -3.35 5.74 -13.20
N ARG A 83 -2.62 6.80 -12.84
CA ARG A 83 -1.77 6.83 -11.64
C ARG A 83 -2.59 6.67 -10.38
N GLU A 84 -3.65 7.44 -10.21
CA GLU A 84 -4.58 7.29 -9.09
C GLU A 84 -5.18 5.89 -9.01
N ALA A 85 -5.58 5.30 -10.14
CA ALA A 85 -6.13 3.96 -10.20
C ALA A 85 -5.10 2.89 -9.77
N VAL A 86 -3.85 3.02 -10.21
CA VAL A 86 -2.75 2.14 -9.77
C VAL A 86 -2.46 2.32 -8.28
N ILE A 87 -2.42 3.55 -7.77
CA ILE A 87 -2.19 3.84 -6.36
C ILE A 87 -3.29 3.22 -5.50
N GLU A 88 -4.56 3.32 -5.91
CA GLU A 88 -5.67 2.68 -5.19
C GLU A 88 -5.50 1.15 -5.15
N ALA A 89 -5.26 0.54 -6.31
CA ALA A 89 -5.09 -0.91 -6.39
C ALA A 89 -3.89 -1.41 -5.57
N LEU A 90 -2.75 -0.71 -5.64
CA LEU A 90 -1.57 -1.02 -4.84
C LEU A 90 -1.81 -0.78 -3.34
N SER A 91 -2.58 0.24 -2.98
CA SER A 91 -2.92 0.50 -1.57
C SER A 91 -3.65 -0.70 -0.97
N LEU A 92 -4.64 -1.24 -1.69
CA LEU A 92 -5.37 -2.44 -1.27
C LEU A 92 -4.46 -3.68 -1.18
N VAL A 93 -3.49 -3.82 -2.10
CA VAL A 93 -2.49 -4.89 -2.07
C VAL A 93 -1.59 -4.77 -0.84
N LEU A 94 -1.06 -3.57 -0.58
CA LEU A 94 -0.09 -3.30 0.48
C LEU A 94 -0.73 -3.33 1.87
N MET A 95 -2.01 -2.99 1.99
CA MET A 95 -2.80 -3.19 3.21
C MET A 95 -2.83 -4.65 3.67
N ARG A 96 -2.64 -5.62 2.76
CA ARG A 96 -2.54 -7.06 3.10
C ARG A 96 -1.14 -7.49 3.51
N LYS A 97 -0.16 -6.60 3.52
CA LYS A 97 1.25 -6.91 3.79
C LYS A 97 1.66 -6.36 5.15
N ALA A 98 1.41 -7.13 6.22
CA ALA A 98 1.68 -6.72 7.60
C ALA A 98 3.11 -6.17 7.82
N LYS A 99 4.14 -6.84 7.27
CA LYS A 99 5.54 -6.36 7.36
C LYS A 99 5.75 -4.99 6.70
N PHE A 100 5.06 -4.72 5.59
CA PHE A 100 5.17 -3.44 4.90
C PHE A 100 4.41 -2.34 5.66
N VAL A 101 3.23 -2.65 6.18
CA VAL A 101 2.50 -1.71 7.07
C VAL A 101 3.35 -1.38 8.29
N ALA A 102 3.93 -2.39 8.94
CA ALA A 102 4.85 -2.20 10.06
C ALA A 102 6.06 -1.34 9.67
N TYR A 103 6.66 -1.59 8.50
CA TYR A 103 7.75 -0.74 8.01
C TYR A 103 7.33 0.74 7.91
N LEU A 104 6.16 1.05 7.34
CA LEU A 104 5.69 2.43 7.19
C LEU A 104 5.37 3.09 8.54
N VAL A 105 4.71 2.36 9.45
CA VAL A 105 4.45 2.82 10.81
C VAL A 105 5.77 3.12 11.53
N GLY A 106 6.72 2.18 11.49
CA GLY A 106 8.04 2.36 12.11
C GLY A 106 8.81 3.53 11.51
N ARG A 107 8.78 3.69 10.18
CA ARG A 107 9.38 4.86 9.51
C ARG A 107 8.77 6.16 10.02
N LYS A 108 7.43 6.25 10.12
CA LYS A 108 6.73 7.44 10.62
C LYS A 108 7.08 7.74 12.08
N LEU A 109 7.18 6.70 12.92
CA LEU A 109 7.62 6.83 14.31
C LEU A 109 9.05 7.36 14.40
N VAL A 110 9.97 6.90 13.56
CA VAL A 110 11.36 7.39 13.53
C VAL A 110 11.44 8.84 13.04
N GLU A 111 10.58 9.22 12.09
CA GLU A 111 10.47 10.61 11.64
C GLU A 111 10.00 11.53 12.77
N ARG A 112 8.99 11.12 13.55
CA ARG A 112 8.40 11.88 14.67
C ARG A 112 9.29 11.88 15.92
N LEU A 113 9.74 10.70 16.35
CA LEU A 113 10.55 10.48 17.54
C LEU A 113 12.03 10.61 17.16
N GLY A 114 12.45 11.83 16.84
CA GLY A 114 13.79 12.11 16.28
C GLY A 114 14.97 11.50 17.07
N TRP A 115 14.81 11.28 18.38
CA TRP A 115 15.80 10.61 19.24
C TRP A 115 16.06 9.14 18.85
N VAL A 116 15.07 8.46 18.28
CA VAL A 116 15.15 7.04 17.89
C VAL A 116 16.01 6.87 16.63
N ARG A 117 16.25 7.94 15.85
CA ARG A 117 17.14 7.88 14.67
C ARG A 117 18.55 7.40 14.99
N ALA A 118 19.03 7.61 16.22
CA ALA A 118 20.33 7.12 16.66
C ALA A 118 20.40 5.59 16.81
N ILE A 119 19.25 4.94 16.98
CA ILE A 119 19.12 3.51 17.29
C ILE A 119 18.66 2.72 16.06
N VAL A 120 17.84 3.31 15.20
CA VAL A 120 17.39 2.69 13.94
C VAL A 120 18.49 2.78 12.89
N ARG A 121 19.11 1.63 12.59
CA ARG A 121 20.22 1.55 11.62
C ARG A 121 19.83 0.83 10.34
N ARG A 122 18.79 0.00 10.39
CA ARG A 122 18.37 -0.87 9.29
C ARG A 122 16.85 -0.82 9.11
N SER A 123 16.38 -1.18 7.93
CA SER A 123 14.94 -1.31 7.65
C SER A 123 14.25 -2.32 8.58
N GLN A 124 14.99 -3.34 9.05
CA GLN A 124 14.45 -4.32 10.00
C GLN A 124 14.12 -3.67 11.36
N ASP A 125 14.87 -2.67 11.79
CA ASP A 125 14.61 -1.95 13.05
C ASP A 125 13.30 -1.15 12.95
N MET A 126 13.04 -0.54 11.78
CA MET A 126 11.76 0.12 11.49
C MET A 126 10.61 -0.90 11.48
N ILE A 127 10.79 -2.06 10.85
CA ILE A 127 9.76 -3.12 10.86
C ILE A 127 9.46 -3.57 12.29
N ASN A 128 10.49 -3.83 13.10
CA ASN A 128 10.32 -4.26 14.49
C ASN A 128 9.58 -3.21 15.31
N MET A 129 9.96 -1.93 15.17
CA MET A 129 9.30 -0.83 15.85
C MET A 129 7.83 -0.68 15.45
N GLY A 130 7.53 -0.77 14.15
CA GLY A 130 6.15 -0.74 13.69
C GLY A 130 5.33 -1.95 14.14
N LEU A 131 5.94 -3.14 14.20
CA LEU A 131 5.29 -4.33 14.78
C LEU A 131 4.99 -4.14 16.26
N MET A 132 5.93 -3.58 17.03
CA MET A 132 5.70 -3.22 18.44
C MET A 132 4.51 -2.27 18.55
N TRP A 133 4.50 -1.19 17.77
CA TRP A 133 3.40 -0.21 17.78
C TRP A 133 2.05 -0.81 17.39
N LEU A 134 2.01 -1.67 16.36
CA LEU A 134 0.79 -2.36 15.92
C LEU A 134 0.25 -3.29 17.01
N ASN A 135 1.13 -3.89 17.81
CA ASN A 135 0.78 -4.74 18.95
C ASN A 135 0.48 -3.93 20.23
N THR A 136 0.82 -2.63 20.28
CA THR A 136 0.49 -1.78 21.42
C THR A 136 -1.02 -1.55 21.47
N PRO A 137 -1.67 -1.79 22.64
CA PRO A 137 -3.08 -1.48 22.84
C PRO A 137 -3.38 -0.01 22.53
N ILE A 138 -4.54 0.27 21.96
CA ILE A 138 -4.91 1.61 21.45
C ILE A 138 -4.73 2.69 22.53
N ILE A 139 -5.10 2.40 23.79
CA ILE A 139 -4.99 3.34 24.92
C ILE A 139 -3.55 3.74 25.28
N TYR A 140 -2.54 2.94 24.90
CA TYR A 140 -1.12 3.22 25.15
C TYR A 140 -0.37 3.57 23.86
N ARG A 141 -1.08 3.65 22.74
CA ARG A 141 -0.47 3.76 21.44
C ARG A 141 -0.05 5.21 21.19
N PRO A 142 1.23 5.48 20.93
CA PRO A 142 1.67 6.81 20.55
C PRO A 142 0.99 7.24 19.25
N GLU A 143 0.57 8.49 19.15
CA GLU A 143 -0.01 9.02 17.92
C GLU A 143 1.01 8.95 16.75
N LEU A 144 0.51 8.82 15.52
CA LEU A 144 1.32 8.90 14.29
C LEU A 144 1.22 10.25 13.57
N THR A 145 0.26 11.09 13.98
CA THR A 145 -0.03 12.41 13.40
C THR A 145 0.82 13.50 14.02
#